data_AF-Q3KAG5-F1
#
_entry.id   AF-Q3KAG5-F1
#
_cell.length_a   1.000
_cell.length_b   1.000
_cell.length_c   1.000
_cell.angle_alpha   90.00
_cell.angle_beta   90.00
_cell.angle_gamma   90.00
#
_symmetry.space_group_name_H-M   'P 1'
#
loop_
_entity.id
_entity.type
_entity.pdbx_description
1 polymer ?
#
loop_
_entity_poly.entity_id
_entity_poly.type
_entity_poly.pdbx_seq_one_letter_code
_entity_poly.pdbx_strand_id
1 'polypeptide(L)'
;MTAELATTVTKEDVTFYLSIAAAMLALATFFVGFSQMKIASAKVRLDLYNKRFNVYVAALEYYQAMWNHPVSLLNLNQKAESFIKHYRESSFLFSTKDGIYETLTRIKDSGAVVKTHEEWKQDSSGTHSIGNMDALHTKSVTARERIGIDLQTLEKQMADYIDFRAVEGWAFFGIPHRVKRLFRRRAR
;
A
#
# COMPACT_ATOMS: atom_id res chain seq x y z
N MET A 1 55.16 56.42 -8.39
CA MET A 1 53.96 56.75 -9.19
C MET A 1 52.95 55.66 -8.93
N THR A 2 52.14 55.83 -7.88
CA THR A 2 51.13 54.85 -7.44
C THR A 2 49.79 55.56 -7.51
N ALA A 3 49.09 55.40 -8.64
CA ALA A 3 47.70 55.81 -8.73
C ALA A 3 46.87 54.70 -8.09
N GLU A 4 46.47 54.89 -6.82
CA GLU A 4 45.39 54.10 -6.23
C GLU A 4 44.10 54.45 -6.98
N LEU A 5 43.65 53.51 -7.81
CA LEU A 5 42.30 53.52 -8.38
C LEU A 5 41.33 53.20 -7.24
N ALA A 6 40.94 54.23 -6.48
CA ALA A 6 39.78 54.15 -5.61
C ALA A 6 38.54 54.03 -6.49
N THR A 7 38.13 52.80 -6.80
CA THR A 7 36.86 52.51 -7.47
C THR A 7 35.72 52.93 -6.55
N THR A 8 35.20 54.13 -6.74
CA THR A 8 34.00 54.61 -6.05
C THR A 8 32.80 53.84 -6.59
N VAL A 9 32.41 52.78 -5.87
CA VAL A 9 31.19 52.03 -6.16
C VAL A 9 30.00 52.98 -6.10
N THR A 10 29.29 53.13 -7.22
CA THR A 10 28.14 54.02 -7.32
C THR A 10 26.88 53.30 -6.82
N LYS A 11 25.82 54.05 -6.46
CA LYS A 11 24.54 53.47 -6.01
C LYS A 11 23.92 52.54 -7.08
N GLU A 12 24.17 52.83 -8.35
CA GLU A 12 23.68 52.04 -9.48
C GLU A 12 24.35 50.67 -9.53
N ASP A 13 25.67 50.60 -9.31
CA ASP A 13 26.41 49.34 -9.22
C ASP A 13 25.88 48.46 -8.08
N VAL A 14 25.65 49.06 -6.90
CA VAL A 14 25.09 48.35 -5.73
C VAL A 14 23.72 47.75 -6.05
N THR A 15 22.86 48.51 -6.74
CA THR A 15 21.50 48.06 -7.10
C THR A 15 21.56 46.92 -8.12
N PHE A 16 22.45 47.01 -9.10
CA PHE A 16 22.66 45.96 -10.10
C PHE A 16 23.13 44.64 -9.47
N TYR A 17 24.15 44.68 -8.60
CA TYR A 17 24.63 43.49 -7.89
C TYR A 17 23.55 42.89 -6.98
N LEU A 18 22.75 43.73 -6.31
CA LEU A 18 21.64 43.27 -5.47
C LEU A 18 20.57 42.56 -6.30
N SER A 19 20.22 43.08 -7.49
CA SER A 19 19.26 42.43 -8.39
C SER A 19 19.75 41.07 -8.90
N ILE A 20 21.03 40.94 -9.25
CA ILE A 20 21.62 39.65 -9.64
C ILE A 20 21.61 38.67 -8.47
N ALA A 21 22.03 39.10 -7.29
CA ALA A 21 22.03 38.27 -6.09
C ALA A 21 20.60 37.79 -5.74
N ALA A 22 19.61 38.69 -5.83
CA ALA A 22 18.21 38.36 -5.62
C ALA A 22 17.68 37.37 -6.67
N ALA A 23 18.04 37.53 -7.95
CA ALA A 23 17.65 36.61 -9.01
C ALA A 23 18.26 35.20 -8.81
N MET A 24 19.53 35.13 -8.43
CA MET A 24 20.22 33.87 -8.10
C MET A 24 19.59 33.18 -6.88
N LEU A 25 19.27 33.95 -5.84
CA LEU A 25 18.60 33.44 -4.65
C LEU A 25 17.19 32.92 -4.97
N ALA A 26 16.45 33.62 -5.83
CA ALA A 26 15.13 33.18 -6.29
C ALA A 26 15.21 31.86 -7.08
N LEU A 27 16.17 31.74 -8.00
CA LEU A 27 16.44 30.50 -8.73
C LEU A 27 16.79 29.35 -7.78
N ALA A 28 17.72 29.57 -6.85
CA ALA A 28 18.10 28.56 -5.87
C ALA A 28 16.90 28.11 -5.02
N THR A 29 16.09 29.05 -4.55
CA THR A 29 14.88 28.77 -3.77
C THR A 29 13.85 27.99 -4.58
N PHE A 30 13.68 28.32 -5.86
CA PHE A 30 12.81 27.56 -6.78
C PHE A 30 13.27 26.10 -6.94
N PHE A 31 14.57 25.86 -7.15
CA PHE A 31 15.11 24.50 -7.25
C PHE A 31 14.92 23.69 -5.96
N VAL A 32 15.12 24.32 -4.80
CA VAL A 32 14.88 23.69 -3.50
C VAL A 32 13.39 23.35 -3.34
N GLY A 33 12.49 24.30 -3.62
CA GLY A 33 11.04 24.08 -3.55
C GLY A 33 10.56 22.97 -4.50
N PHE A 34 11.07 22.96 -5.73
CA PHE A 34 10.79 21.90 -6.71
C PHE A 34 11.26 20.53 -6.21
N SER A 35 12.45 20.47 -5.62
CA SER A 35 13.00 19.24 -5.04
C SER A 35 12.17 18.75 -3.85
N GLN A 36 11.75 19.65 -2.96
CA GLN A 36 10.88 19.34 -1.84
C GLN A 36 9.52 18.81 -2.31
N MET A 37 8.93 19.39 -3.36
CA MET A 37 7.69 18.90 -3.95
C MET A 37 7.84 17.47 -4.50
N LYS A 38 8.97 17.16 -5.16
CA LYS A 38 9.26 15.81 -5.64
C LYS A 38 9.37 14.80 -4.51
N ILE A 39 10.07 15.15 -3.43
CA ILE A 39 10.22 14.29 -2.25
C ILE A 39 8.87 14.06 -1.57
N ALA A 40 8.07 15.12 -1.40
CA ALA A 40 6.74 15.01 -0.81
C ALA A 40 5.81 14.11 -1.63
N SER A 41 5.83 14.24 -2.96
CA SER A 41 5.05 13.38 -3.86
C SER A 41 5.47 11.91 -3.77
N ALA A 42 6.78 11.64 -3.74
CA ALA A 42 7.30 10.29 -3.56
C ALA A 42 6.89 9.69 -2.21
N LYS A 43 6.85 10.50 -1.15
CA LYS A 43 6.41 10.08 0.19
C LYS A 43 4.92 9.73 0.21
N VAL A 44 4.05 10.55 -0.36
CA VAL A 44 2.60 10.27 -0.44
C VAL A 44 2.33 8.97 -1.20
N ARG A 45 3.08 8.76 -2.29
CA ARG A 45 2.99 7.54 -3.10
C ARG A 45 3.44 6.29 -2.35
N LEU A 46 4.54 6.37 -1.61
CA LEU A 46 5.01 5.28 -0.75
C LEU A 46 4.00 4.98 0.36
N ASP A 47 3.39 6.02 0.95
CA ASP A 47 2.34 5.85 1.97
C ASP A 47 1.11 5.12 1.40
N LEU A 48 0.65 5.52 0.21
CA LEU A 48 -0.47 4.86 -0.46
C LEU A 48 -0.15 3.41 -0.80
N TYR A 49 1.06 3.12 -1.29
CA TYR A 49 1.52 1.76 -1.51
C TYR A 49 1.47 0.94 -0.22
N ASN A 50 2.06 1.44 0.87
CA ASN A 50 2.10 0.74 2.15
C ASN A 50 0.68 0.48 2.67
N LYS A 51 -0.23 1.45 2.56
CA LYS A 51 -1.63 1.25 2.95
C LYS A 51 -2.31 0.15 2.14
N ARG A 52 -2.11 0.13 0.81
CA ARG A 52 -2.67 -0.93 -0.06
C ARG A 52 -2.07 -2.29 0.27
N PHE A 53 -0.76 -2.37 0.47
CA PHE A 53 -0.09 -3.61 0.81
C PHE A 53 -0.50 -4.13 2.19
N ASN A 54 -0.71 -3.25 3.17
CA ASN A 54 -1.16 -3.64 4.52
C ASN A 54 -2.51 -4.35 4.52
N VAL A 55 -3.40 -4.05 3.56
CA VAL A 55 -4.67 -4.78 3.42
C VAL A 55 -4.43 -6.25 3.09
N TYR A 56 -3.49 -6.54 2.19
CA TYR A 56 -3.09 -7.92 1.87
C TYR A 56 -2.44 -8.60 3.08
N VAL A 57 -1.50 -7.93 3.73
CA VAL A 57 -0.79 -8.47 4.91
C VAL A 57 -1.79 -8.81 6.02
N ALA A 58 -2.75 -7.93 6.32
CA ALA A 58 -3.75 -8.19 7.35
C ALA A 58 -4.65 -9.40 7.03
N ALA A 59 -5.02 -9.60 5.75
CA ALA A 59 -5.76 -10.78 5.32
C ALA A 59 -4.94 -12.06 5.47
N LEU A 60 -3.66 -12.03 5.08
CA LEU A 60 -2.74 -13.16 5.22
C LEU A 60 -2.48 -13.51 6.69
N GLU A 61 -2.23 -12.51 7.55
CA GLU A 61 -2.02 -12.74 8.98
C GLU A 61 -3.27 -13.33 9.66
N TYR A 62 -4.45 -12.87 9.26
CA TYR A 62 -5.71 -13.44 9.76
C TYR A 62 -5.89 -14.89 9.33
N TYR A 63 -5.56 -15.22 8.08
CA TYR A 63 -5.53 -16.60 7.60
C TYR A 63 -4.51 -17.47 8.35
N GLN A 64 -3.28 -16.98 8.56
CA GLN A 64 -2.25 -17.68 9.32
C GLN A 64 -2.68 -17.98 10.76
N ALA A 65 -3.35 -17.02 11.42
CA ALA A 65 -3.86 -17.22 12.77
C ALA A 65 -4.88 -18.37 12.87
N MET A 66 -5.60 -18.69 11.79
CA MET A 66 -6.55 -19.83 11.72
C MET A 66 -5.89 -21.19 11.50
N TRP A 67 -4.65 -21.21 11.00
CA TRP A 67 -3.88 -22.41 10.69
C TRP A 67 -2.80 -22.74 11.72
N ASN A 68 -2.46 -21.80 12.60
CA ASN A 68 -1.56 -22.07 13.71
C ASN A 68 -2.19 -23.09 14.66
N HIS A 69 -1.51 -24.21 14.87
CA HIS A 69 -1.94 -25.25 15.81
C HIS A 69 -1.07 -25.23 17.09
N PRO A 70 -1.66 -25.18 18.29
CA PRO A 70 -3.10 -24.99 18.56
C PRO A 70 -3.57 -23.56 18.23
N VAL A 71 -4.81 -23.42 17.79
CA VAL A 71 -5.40 -22.11 17.48
C VAL A 71 -5.61 -21.35 18.78
N SER A 72 -4.92 -20.22 18.94
CA SER A 72 -5.14 -19.29 20.05
C SER A 72 -6.27 -18.34 19.70
N LEU A 73 -7.40 -18.42 20.41
CA LEU A 73 -8.54 -17.51 20.21
C LEU A 73 -8.15 -16.05 20.46
N LEU A 74 -7.24 -15.80 21.40
CA LEU A 74 -6.72 -14.44 21.65
C LEU A 74 -6.02 -13.89 20.41
N ASN A 75 -5.08 -14.66 19.84
CA ASN A 75 -4.36 -14.25 18.63
C ASN A 75 -5.30 -14.13 17.42
N LEU A 76 -6.22 -15.09 17.26
CA LEU A 76 -7.21 -15.05 16.20
C LEU A 76 -8.09 -13.80 16.26
N ASN A 77 -8.54 -13.41 17.46
CA ASN A 77 -9.34 -12.21 17.67
C ASN A 77 -8.53 -10.93 17.38
N GLN A 78 -7.29 -10.85 17.84
CA GLN A 78 -6.41 -9.71 17.56
C GLN A 78 -6.18 -9.54 16.05
N LYS A 79 -5.90 -10.64 15.34
CA LYS A 79 -5.73 -10.60 13.88
C LYS A 79 -7.04 -10.32 13.15
N ALA A 80 -8.18 -10.81 13.65
CA ALA A 80 -9.50 -10.49 13.11
C ALA A 80 -9.82 -9.00 13.22
N GLU A 81 -9.55 -8.36 14.36
CA GLU A 81 -9.77 -6.92 14.56
C GLU A 81 -8.90 -6.08 13.61
N SER A 82 -7.62 -6.42 13.51
CA SER A 82 -6.70 -5.78 12.56
C SER A 82 -7.20 -5.95 11.11
N PHE A 83 -7.62 -7.16 10.75
CA PHE A 83 -8.18 -7.45 9.44
C PHE A 83 -9.46 -6.65 9.16
N ILE A 84 -10.42 -6.59 10.09
CA ILE A 84 -11.67 -5.84 9.92
C ILE A 84 -11.38 -4.37 9.67
N LYS A 85 -10.42 -3.78 10.39
CA LYS A 85 -10.00 -2.40 10.17
C LYS A 85 -9.52 -2.19 8.72
N HIS A 86 -8.55 -2.98 8.27
CA HIS A 86 -7.99 -2.86 6.91
C HIS A 86 -9.00 -3.22 5.81
N TYR A 87 -9.89 -4.18 6.07
CA TYR A 87 -11.03 -4.49 5.21
C TYR A 87 -11.92 -3.26 5.01
N ARG A 88 -12.25 -2.51 6.08
CA ARG A 88 -13.05 -1.29 5.95
C ARG A 88 -12.29 -0.17 5.25
N GLU A 89 -10.99 -0.06 5.48
CA GLU A 89 -10.14 0.89 4.75
C GLU A 89 -10.04 0.57 3.25
N SER A 90 -10.12 -0.72 2.88
CA SER A 90 -10.00 -1.15 1.49
C SER A 90 -11.06 -0.55 0.56
N SER A 91 -12.26 -0.22 1.06
CA SER A 91 -13.31 0.43 0.25
C SER A 91 -12.92 1.82 -0.25
N PHE A 92 -11.96 2.48 0.42
CA PHE A 92 -11.45 3.80 0.01
C PHE A 92 -10.15 3.70 -0.79
N LEU A 93 -9.42 2.60 -0.69
CA LEU A 93 -8.09 2.43 -1.28
C LEU A 93 -8.11 1.84 -2.69
N PHE A 94 -9.18 1.10 -3.02
CA PHE A 94 -9.33 0.35 -4.27
C PHE A 94 -10.62 0.73 -5.01
N SER A 95 -10.65 0.48 -6.32
CA SER A 95 -11.86 0.65 -7.11
C SER A 95 -12.81 -0.51 -6.87
N THR A 96 -14.11 -0.23 -6.79
CA THR A 96 -15.18 -1.26 -6.68
C THR A 96 -15.14 -2.25 -7.83
N LYS A 97 -14.64 -1.83 -9.01
CA LYS A 97 -14.56 -2.70 -10.20
C LYS A 97 -13.58 -3.86 -10.06
N ASP A 98 -12.61 -3.75 -9.16
CA ASP A 98 -11.53 -4.74 -9.03
C ASP A 98 -11.95 -5.93 -8.17
N GLY A 99 -13.10 -5.86 -7.48
CA GLY A 99 -13.65 -6.96 -6.71
C GLY A 99 -12.91 -7.24 -5.40
N ILE A 100 -11.97 -6.37 -4.98
CA ILE A 100 -11.10 -6.58 -3.80
C ILE A 100 -11.93 -6.60 -2.52
N TYR A 101 -12.85 -5.64 -2.37
CA TYR A 101 -13.69 -5.52 -1.18
C TYR A 101 -14.63 -6.74 -1.04
N GLU A 102 -15.16 -7.24 -2.15
CA GLU A 102 -16.01 -8.43 -2.21
C GLU A 102 -15.22 -9.69 -1.83
N THR A 103 -13.98 -9.82 -2.32
CA THR A 103 -13.08 -10.92 -1.93
C THR A 103 -12.76 -10.89 -0.43
N LEU A 104 -12.42 -9.71 0.10
CA LEU A 104 -12.19 -9.54 1.54
C LEU A 104 -13.46 -9.83 2.37
N THR A 105 -14.64 -9.52 1.84
CA THR A 105 -15.92 -9.86 2.48
C THR A 105 -16.08 -11.38 2.59
N ARG A 106 -15.77 -12.14 1.54
CA ARG A 106 -15.82 -13.62 1.59
C ARG A 106 -14.83 -14.20 2.59
N ILE A 107 -13.63 -13.62 2.69
CA ILE A 107 -12.63 -13.98 3.70
C ILE A 107 -13.17 -13.72 5.11
N LYS A 108 -13.79 -12.55 5.35
CA LYS A 108 -14.42 -12.20 6.63
C LYS A 108 -15.50 -13.21 7.02
N ASP A 109 -16.40 -13.52 6.09
CA ASP A 109 -17.54 -14.40 6.36
C ASP A 109 -17.08 -15.84 6.60
N SER A 110 -16.13 -16.33 5.82
CA SER A 110 -15.52 -17.65 6.04
C SER A 110 -14.73 -17.70 7.35
N GLY A 111 -14.02 -16.63 7.70
CA GLY A 111 -13.26 -16.51 8.94
C GLY A 111 -14.16 -16.52 10.18
N ALA A 112 -15.36 -15.95 10.10
CA ALA A 112 -16.35 -16.02 11.16
C ALA A 112 -16.78 -17.47 11.43
N VAL A 113 -16.98 -18.29 10.39
CA VAL A 113 -17.30 -19.72 10.54
C VAL A 113 -16.19 -20.47 11.27
N VAL A 114 -14.93 -20.22 10.92
CA VAL A 114 -13.77 -20.83 11.59
C VAL A 114 -13.71 -20.40 13.06
N LYS A 115 -13.88 -19.11 13.33
CA LYS A 115 -13.88 -18.58 14.69
C LYS A 115 -14.97 -19.21 15.55
N THR A 116 -16.20 -19.31 15.04
CA THR A 116 -17.31 -19.96 15.77
C THR A 116 -17.00 -21.41 16.09
N HIS A 117 -16.37 -22.16 15.19
CA HIS A 117 -15.93 -23.52 15.48
C HIS A 117 -14.88 -23.58 16.60
N GLU A 118 -13.87 -22.70 16.59
CA GLU A 118 -12.84 -22.68 17.62
C GLU A 118 -13.38 -22.22 18.99
N GLU A 119 -14.32 -21.27 19.02
CA GLU A 119 -15.04 -20.86 20.23
C GLU A 119 -15.84 -22.03 20.81
N TRP A 120 -16.56 -22.76 19.95
CA TRP A 120 -17.35 -23.93 20.36
C TRP A 120 -16.48 -25.10 20.84
N LYS A 121 -15.26 -25.24 20.30
CA LYS A 121 -14.28 -26.25 20.75
C LYS A 121 -13.69 -25.91 22.12
N GLN A 122 -13.53 -24.62 22.44
CA GLN A 122 -12.99 -24.16 23.72
C GLN A 122 -14.07 -24.00 24.80
N ASP A 123 -15.35 -23.91 24.40
CA ASP A 123 -16.46 -23.91 25.34
C ASP A 123 -16.53 -25.24 26.10
N SER A 124 -16.32 -25.15 27.41
CA SER A 124 -16.24 -26.29 28.32
C SER A 124 -17.62 -26.70 28.87
N SER A 125 -18.70 -26.09 28.38
CA SER A 125 -20.07 -26.21 28.91
C SER A 125 -20.76 -27.57 28.68
N GLY A 126 -20.11 -28.53 28.01
CA GLY A 126 -20.56 -29.93 27.93
C GLY A 126 -21.90 -30.18 27.22
N THR A 127 -22.57 -29.14 26.70
CA THR A 127 -23.95 -29.20 26.17
C THR A 127 -23.95 -29.37 24.65
N HIS A 128 -23.06 -30.21 24.14
CA HIS A 128 -22.68 -30.23 22.74
C HIS A 128 -22.97 -31.60 22.12
N SER A 129 -24.04 -31.67 21.32
CA SER A 129 -24.39 -32.87 20.55
C SER A 129 -23.26 -33.23 19.58
N ILE A 130 -22.77 -34.47 19.64
CA ILE A 130 -21.68 -35.02 18.81
C ILE A 130 -21.96 -34.80 17.31
N GLY A 131 -23.22 -34.91 16.87
CA GLY A 131 -23.61 -34.68 15.47
C GLY A 131 -23.45 -33.23 15.01
N ASN A 132 -23.58 -32.26 15.90
CA ASN A 132 -23.35 -30.85 15.58
C ASN A 132 -21.85 -30.53 15.49
N MET A 133 -21.01 -31.28 16.21
CA MET A 133 -19.56 -31.08 16.22
C MET A 133 -18.91 -31.46 14.89
N ASP A 134 -19.30 -32.61 14.31
CA ASP A 134 -18.74 -33.08 13.02
C ASP A 134 -19.15 -32.18 11.84
N ALA A 135 -20.41 -31.74 11.84
CA ALA A 135 -20.91 -30.77 10.86
C ALA A 135 -20.19 -29.42 10.96
N LEU A 136 -19.89 -28.95 12.17
CA LEU A 136 -19.20 -27.68 12.40
C LEU A 136 -17.71 -27.77 12.04
N HIS A 137 -17.07 -28.90 12.36
CA HIS A 137 -15.70 -29.20 11.94
C HIS A 137 -15.58 -29.18 10.41
N THR A 138 -16.46 -29.91 9.72
CA THR A 138 -16.47 -29.97 8.26
C THR A 138 -16.65 -28.57 7.65
N LYS A 139 -17.60 -27.77 8.17
CA LYS A 139 -17.78 -26.38 7.74
C LYS A 139 -16.55 -25.51 7.97
N SER A 140 -15.87 -25.69 9.10
CA SER A 140 -14.65 -24.97 9.45
C SER A 140 -13.48 -25.31 8.53
N VAL A 141 -13.29 -26.59 8.21
CA VAL A 141 -12.26 -27.04 7.25
C VAL A 141 -12.52 -26.44 5.86
N THR A 142 -13.75 -26.58 5.35
CA THR A 142 -14.12 -26.00 4.05
C THR A 142 -13.98 -24.48 4.04
N ALA A 143 -14.27 -23.80 5.15
CA ALA A 143 -14.08 -22.36 5.26
C ALA A 143 -12.60 -21.96 5.20
N ARG A 144 -11.70 -22.70 5.88
CA ARG A 144 -10.24 -22.48 5.79
C ARG A 144 -9.72 -22.66 4.36
N GLU A 145 -10.18 -23.68 3.65
CA GLU A 145 -9.81 -23.90 2.25
C GLU A 145 -10.29 -22.75 1.34
N ARG A 146 -11.54 -22.31 1.53
CA ARG A 146 -12.10 -21.16 0.79
C ARG A 146 -11.31 -19.88 1.01
N ILE A 147 -10.88 -19.60 2.25
CA ILE A 147 -10.05 -18.43 2.53
C ILE A 147 -8.73 -18.51 1.75
N GLY A 148 -8.11 -19.70 1.66
CA GLY A 148 -6.90 -19.88 0.85
C GLY A 148 -7.10 -19.55 -0.63
N ILE A 149 -8.22 -19.98 -1.21
CA ILE A 149 -8.59 -19.68 -2.61
C ILE A 149 -8.88 -18.18 -2.80
N ASP A 150 -9.62 -17.58 -1.86
CA ASP A 150 -9.92 -16.15 -1.89
C ASP A 150 -8.65 -15.31 -1.71
N LEU A 151 -7.67 -15.77 -0.92
CA LEU A 151 -6.38 -15.09 -0.77
C LEU A 151 -5.58 -15.10 -2.07
N GLN A 152 -5.53 -16.22 -2.80
CA GLN A 152 -4.91 -16.27 -4.13
C GLN A 152 -5.63 -15.38 -5.15
N THR A 153 -6.95 -15.24 -5.01
CA THR A 153 -7.73 -14.31 -5.84
C THR A 153 -7.38 -12.87 -5.50
N LEU A 154 -7.28 -12.55 -4.21
CA LEU A 154 -6.87 -11.25 -3.70
C LEU A 154 -5.47 -10.86 -4.21
N GLU A 155 -4.50 -11.78 -4.19
CA GLU A 155 -3.16 -11.55 -4.74
C GLU A 155 -3.19 -11.11 -6.20
N LYS A 156 -4.01 -11.77 -7.01
CA LYS A 156 -4.18 -11.42 -8.43
C LYS A 156 -4.84 -10.05 -8.61
N GLN A 157 -5.88 -9.75 -7.82
CA GLN A 157 -6.58 -8.47 -7.87
C GLN A 157 -5.69 -7.31 -7.41
N MET A 158 -4.81 -7.55 -6.45
CA MET A 158 -3.92 -6.54 -5.88
C MET A 158 -2.61 -6.37 -6.66
N ALA A 159 -2.29 -7.26 -7.61
CA ALA A 159 -1.06 -7.22 -8.39
C ALA A 159 -0.85 -5.86 -9.09
N ASP A 160 -1.89 -5.32 -9.70
CA ASP A 160 -1.85 -4.02 -10.40
C ASP A 160 -1.64 -2.83 -9.44
N TYR A 161 -1.98 -3.02 -8.16
CA TYR A 161 -1.85 -2.01 -7.11
C TYR A 161 -0.51 -2.06 -6.38
N ILE A 162 0.19 -3.20 -6.44
CA ILE A 162 1.44 -3.48 -5.73
C ILE A 162 2.65 -3.47 -6.69
N ASP A 163 2.48 -3.53 -8.02
CA ASP A 163 3.63 -3.48 -8.94
C ASP A 163 4.30 -2.09 -8.97
N PHE A 164 5.47 -1.98 -8.33
CA PHE A 164 6.34 -0.80 -8.35
C PHE A 164 6.81 -0.39 -9.76
N ARG A 165 6.71 -1.26 -10.78
CA ARG A 165 7.10 -0.92 -12.16
C ARG A 165 6.10 -0.01 -12.86
N ALA A 166 4.83 -0.01 -12.44
CA ALA A 166 3.82 0.94 -12.92
C ALA A 166 3.98 2.35 -12.28
N VAL A 167 4.96 2.50 -11.39
CA VAL A 167 5.14 3.66 -10.53
C VAL A 167 6.26 4.57 -11.06
N GLU A 168 6.44 4.66 -12.39
CA GLU A 168 7.26 5.69 -13.04
C GLU A 168 6.53 7.04 -12.95
N GLY A 169 6.94 7.87 -12.01
CA GLY A 169 6.16 9.05 -11.62
C GLY A 169 6.06 10.19 -12.61
N TRP A 170 6.74 10.17 -13.76
CA TRP A 170 6.79 11.31 -14.67
C TRP A 170 7.07 10.90 -16.12
N ALA A 171 6.19 10.12 -16.76
CA ALA A 171 6.14 10.04 -18.23
C ALA A 171 5.67 11.36 -18.90
N PHE A 172 5.71 12.49 -18.17
CA PHE A 172 5.22 13.79 -18.61
C PHE A 172 6.28 14.66 -19.30
N PHE A 173 7.58 14.31 -19.19
CA PHE A 173 8.61 14.86 -20.08
C PHE A 173 8.93 13.87 -21.21
N GLY A 174 8.01 13.79 -22.17
CA GLY A 174 8.31 13.68 -23.60
C GLY A 174 9.17 12.51 -24.09
N ILE A 175 8.72 11.26 -23.92
CA ILE A 175 9.04 10.22 -24.90
C ILE A 175 7.72 9.71 -25.49
N PRO A 176 7.38 10.07 -26.75
CA PRO A 176 6.16 9.59 -27.36
C PRO A 176 6.16 8.05 -27.39
N HIS A 177 5.04 7.46 -26.99
CA HIS A 177 4.79 6.01 -26.92
C HIS A 177 5.15 5.23 -28.20
N ARG A 178 5.37 5.90 -29.34
CA ARG A 178 5.82 5.31 -30.60
C ARG A 178 7.28 4.87 -30.61
N VAL A 179 8.16 5.38 -29.73
CA VAL A 179 9.59 5.00 -29.71
C VAL A 179 9.84 3.71 -28.92
N LYS A 180 9.00 3.41 -27.92
CA LYS A 180 9.14 2.20 -27.07
C LYS A 180 8.91 0.88 -27.84
N ARG A 181 8.28 0.93 -29.02
CA ARG A 181 8.07 -0.25 -29.91
C ARG A 181 9.25 -0.55 -30.85
N LEU A 182 10.21 0.36 -31.03
CA LEU A 182 11.37 0.15 -31.90
C LEU A 182 12.52 -0.61 -31.20
N PHE A 183 12.63 -0.53 -29.89
CA PHE A 183 13.68 -1.22 -29.12
C PHE A 183 13.37 -2.69 -28.77
N ARG A 184 12.20 -3.21 -29.14
CA ARG A 184 11.79 -4.60 -28.82
C ARG A 184 12.07 -5.62 -29.94
N ARG A 185 12.78 -5.24 -31.01
CA ARG A 185 13.07 -6.12 -32.18
C ARG A 185 14.55 -6.48 -32.37
N ARG A 186 15.45 -6.21 -31.42
CA ARG A 186 16.88 -6.57 -31.52
C ARG A 186 17.43 -7.34 -30.31
N ALA A 187 16.62 -8.21 -29.76
CA ALA A 187 17.07 -9.24 -28.81
C ALA A 187 16.42 -10.58 -29.20
N ARG A 188 16.85 -11.11 -30.35
CA ARG A 188 16.91 -12.52 -30.68
C ARG A 188 18.19 -12.73 -31.46
#